data_AF-A0A6H2DP74-F1
#
_entry.id   AF-A0A6H2DP74-F1
#
_cell.length_a   1.000
_cell.length_b   1.000
_cell.length_c   1.000
_cell.angle_alpha   90.00
_cell.angle_beta   90.00
_cell.angle_gamma   90.00
#
_symmetry.space_group_name_H-M   'P 1'
#
loop_
_entity.id
_entity.type
_entity.pdbx_description
1 polymer ?
#
loop_
_entity_poly.entity_id
_entity_poly.type
_entity_poly.pdbx_seq_one_letter_code
_entity_poly.pdbx_strand_id
1 'polypeptide(L)'
;MFIKKQVSKGQQQEFLMQNYVKRFNENSIAFVMNPDSNPLNSLPRVQRFQIMAILSIMWSTIFSTALGSWFYYGELVVGHLAVLLGIFITAGVFKTSQQPLKTYRDHPREDGTARYDDVWGA
;
A
#
# COMPACT_ATOMS: atom_id res chain seq x y z
N MET A 1 15.79 50.84 -12.37
CA MET A 1 15.35 49.73 -13.26
C MET A 1 15.83 48.35 -12.79
N PHE A 2 17.07 48.21 -12.30
CA PHE A 2 17.65 46.92 -11.88
C PHE A 2 16.97 46.24 -10.68
N ILE A 3 16.52 47.00 -9.68
CA ILE A 3 15.88 46.46 -8.47
C ILE A 3 14.56 45.74 -8.80
N LYS A 4 13.72 46.29 -9.69
CA LYS A 4 12.47 45.62 -10.13
C LYS A 4 12.73 44.29 -10.84
N LYS A 5 13.83 44.18 -11.58
CA LYS A 5 14.20 42.94 -12.29
C LYS A 5 14.66 41.85 -11.32
N GLN A 6 15.34 42.22 -10.23
CA GLN A 6 15.76 41.28 -9.18
C GLN A 6 14.58 40.82 -8.32
N VAL A 7 13.67 41.74 -7.94
CA VAL A 7 12.44 41.41 -7.19
C VAL A 7 11.52 40.48 -8.00
N SER A 8 11.35 40.74 -9.30
CA SER A 8 10.55 39.87 -10.19
C SER A 8 11.16 38.47 -10.34
N LYS A 9 12.50 38.35 -10.41
CA LYS A 9 13.18 37.06 -10.42
C LYS A 9 13.02 36.29 -9.10
N GLY A 10 13.12 36.97 -7.96
CA GLY A 10 12.89 36.36 -6.64
C GLY A 10 11.46 35.82 -6.51
N GLN A 11 10.46 36.62 -6.91
CA GLN A 11 9.05 36.21 -6.91
C GLN A 11 8.78 35.04 -7.87
N GLN A 12 9.46 34.99 -9.03
CA GLN A 12 9.35 33.83 -9.92
C GLN A 12 9.99 32.57 -9.31
N GLN A 13 11.12 32.69 -8.63
CA GLN A 13 11.77 31.54 -7.97
C GLN A 13 10.86 30.97 -6.88
N GLU A 14 10.22 31.82 -6.07
CA GLU A 14 9.25 31.36 -5.07
C GLU A 14 8.04 30.68 -5.70
N PHE A 15 7.47 31.24 -6.77
CA PHE A 15 6.35 30.61 -7.49
C PHE A 15 6.72 29.24 -8.10
N LEU A 16 7.93 29.13 -8.65
CA LEU A 16 8.44 27.87 -9.19
C LEU A 16 8.65 26.82 -8.09
N MET A 17 9.24 27.22 -6.96
CA MET A 17 9.45 26.33 -5.82
C MET A 17 8.13 25.84 -5.23
N GLN A 18 7.13 26.72 -5.10
CA GLN A 18 5.79 26.35 -4.63
C GLN A 18 5.11 25.34 -5.55
N ASN A 19 5.17 25.55 -6.87
CA ASN A 19 4.62 24.58 -7.84
C ASN A 19 5.38 23.26 -7.85
N TYR A 20 6.71 23.31 -7.68
CA TYR A 20 7.53 22.11 -7.63
C TYR A 20 7.20 21.24 -6.41
N VAL A 21 7.10 21.86 -5.23
CA VAL A 21 6.71 21.19 -3.98
C VAL A 21 5.30 20.62 -4.09
N LYS A 22 4.35 21.39 -4.65
CA LYS A 22 2.97 20.94 -4.85
C LYS A 22 2.90 19.72 -5.77
N ARG A 23 3.60 19.76 -6.90
CA ARG A 23 3.66 18.62 -7.85
C ARG A 23 4.40 17.42 -7.27
N PHE A 24 5.47 17.64 -6.51
CA PHE A 24 6.16 16.56 -5.81
C PHE A 24 5.24 15.84 -4.83
N ASN A 25 4.49 16.61 -4.02
CA ASN A 25 3.53 16.04 -3.08
C ASN A 25 2.37 15.32 -3.81
N GLU A 26 1.81 15.92 -4.87
CA GLU A 26 0.77 15.26 -5.65
C GLU A 26 1.25 13.96 -6.29
N ASN A 27 2.47 13.93 -6.84
CA ASN A 27 3.05 12.75 -7.46
C ASN A 27 3.40 11.65 -6.43
N SER A 28 3.87 12.02 -5.24
CA SER A 28 4.21 11.05 -4.19
C SER A 28 2.96 10.38 -3.63
N ILE A 29 1.90 11.16 -3.38
CA ILE A 29 0.59 10.65 -2.93
C ILE A 29 -0.01 9.79 -4.06
N ALA A 30 0.03 10.25 -5.31
CA ALA A 30 -0.44 9.48 -6.44
C ALA A 30 0.33 8.16 -6.62
N PHE A 31 1.63 8.10 -6.35
CA PHE A 31 2.41 6.88 -6.45
C PHE A 31 2.01 5.83 -5.38
N VAL A 32 1.83 6.27 -4.13
CA VAL A 32 1.45 5.40 -3.02
C VAL A 32 -0.03 5.00 -3.09
N MET A 33 -0.90 5.93 -3.50
CA MET A 33 -2.35 5.78 -3.47
C MET A 33 -2.93 5.28 -4.80
N ASN A 34 -2.15 5.20 -5.88
CA ASN A 34 -2.66 4.71 -7.17
C ASN A 34 -3.04 3.24 -7.06
N PRO A 35 -4.31 2.88 -7.28
CA PRO A 35 -4.74 1.49 -7.28
C PRO A 35 -4.09 0.70 -8.42
N ASP A 36 -3.60 1.38 -9.48
CA ASP A 36 -3.02 0.74 -10.66
C ASP A 36 -1.53 0.38 -10.51
N SER A 37 -0.77 1.16 -9.73
CA SER A 37 0.67 0.99 -9.55
C SER A 37 1.04 0.23 -8.27
N ASN A 38 0.07 -0.01 -7.38
CA ASN A 38 0.31 -0.70 -6.12
C ASN A 38 0.54 -2.20 -6.37
N PRO A 39 1.56 -2.86 -5.77
CA PRO A 39 1.77 -4.32 -5.85
C PRO A 39 0.60 -5.19 -5.34
N LEU A 40 -0.47 -4.58 -4.82
CA LEU A 40 -1.74 -5.22 -4.48
C LEU A 40 -2.83 -5.07 -5.58
N ASN A 41 -2.49 -4.52 -6.76
CA ASN A 41 -3.43 -4.29 -7.87
C ASN A 41 -3.94 -5.60 -8.53
N SER A 42 -3.26 -6.71 -8.34
CA SER A 42 -3.75 -8.01 -8.83
C SER A 42 -5.05 -8.47 -8.15
N LEU A 43 -5.36 -7.95 -6.95
CA LEU A 43 -6.46 -8.42 -6.11
C LEU A 43 -7.75 -7.60 -6.31
N PRO A 44 -8.95 -8.15 -6.05
CA PRO A 44 -10.21 -7.40 -6.08
C PRO A 44 -10.22 -6.18 -5.13
N ARG A 45 -10.86 -5.07 -5.53
CA ARG A 45 -10.82 -3.77 -4.84
C ARG A 45 -11.14 -3.83 -3.33
N VAL A 46 -12.11 -4.64 -2.93
CA VAL A 46 -12.53 -4.81 -1.52
C VAL A 46 -11.44 -5.50 -0.69
N GLN A 47 -10.75 -6.48 -1.27
CA GLN A 47 -9.72 -7.27 -0.58
C GLN A 47 -8.44 -6.45 -0.34
N ARG A 48 -8.12 -5.50 -1.25
CA ARG A 48 -7.01 -4.54 -1.08
C ARG A 48 -7.19 -3.68 0.17
N PHE A 49 -8.39 -3.15 0.37
CA PHE A 49 -8.71 -2.31 1.52
C PHE A 49 -8.62 -3.10 2.83
N GLN A 50 -9.14 -4.34 2.84
CA GLN A 50 -9.08 -5.22 4.02
C GLN A 50 -7.65 -5.56 4.42
N ILE A 51 -6.79 -5.91 3.46
CA ILE A 51 -5.39 -6.23 3.74
C ILE A 51 -4.64 -5.02 4.29
N MET A 52 -4.83 -3.83 3.69
CA MET A 52 -4.22 -2.60 4.20
C MET A 52 -4.72 -2.22 5.60
N ALA A 53 -6.01 -2.42 5.89
CA ALA A 53 -6.59 -2.16 7.20
C ALA A 53 -6.05 -3.12 8.28
N ILE A 54 -5.96 -4.42 7.98
CA ILE A 54 -5.41 -5.44 8.89
C ILE A 54 -3.93 -5.15 9.18
N LEU A 55 -3.18 -4.77 8.14
CA LEU A 55 -1.77 -4.40 8.29
C LEU A 55 -1.63 -3.21 9.24
N SER A 56 -2.44 -2.15 9.06
CA SER A 56 -2.44 -1.00 9.96
C SER A 56 -2.77 -1.39 11.40
N ILE A 57 -3.80 -2.20 11.63
CA ILE A 57 -4.21 -2.62 12.97
C ILE A 57 -3.13 -3.46 13.64
N MET A 58 -2.50 -4.38 12.91
CA MET A 58 -1.40 -5.21 13.42
C MET A 58 -0.19 -4.35 13.85
N TRP A 59 0.21 -3.38 13.03
CA TRP A 59 1.33 -2.50 13.39
C TRP A 59 0.97 -1.58 14.57
N SER A 60 -0.25 -1.06 14.62
CA SER A 60 -0.71 -0.26 15.77
C SER A 60 -0.73 -1.06 17.07
N THR A 61 -1.15 -2.33 17.06
CA THR A 61 -1.12 -3.17 18.26
C THR A 61 0.29 -3.53 18.69
N ILE A 62 1.19 -3.88 17.75
CA ILE A 62 2.60 -4.13 18.05
C ILE A 62 3.24 -2.92 18.73
N PHE A 63 3.04 -1.70 18.20
CA PHE A 63 3.58 -0.48 18.81
C PHE A 63 2.93 -0.14 20.14
N SER A 64 1.61 -0.33 20.26
CA SER A 64 0.90 -0.08 21.52
C SER A 64 1.36 -1.02 22.63
N THR A 65 1.57 -2.31 22.33
CA THR A 65 2.11 -3.29 23.28
C THR A 65 3.57 -3.02 23.59
N ALA A 66 4.39 -2.66 22.60
CA ALA A 66 5.81 -2.33 22.81
C ALA A 66 6.00 -1.11 23.74
N LEU A 67 5.16 -0.08 23.61
CA LEU A 67 5.18 1.09 24.49
C LEU A 67 4.68 0.75 25.91
N GLY A 68 3.67 -0.11 26.03
CA GLY A 68 3.19 -0.61 27.33
C GLY A 68 4.21 -1.47 28.07
N SER A 69 5.00 -2.26 27.33
CA SER A 69 6.03 -3.16 27.88
C SER A 69 7.31 -2.48 28.34
N TRP A 70 7.46 -1.16 28.18
CA TRP A 70 8.62 -0.43 28.69
C TRP A 70 8.84 -0.59 30.21
N PHE A 71 7.80 -0.97 30.96
CA PHE A 71 7.86 -1.21 32.40
C PHE A 71 8.48 -2.58 32.80
N TYR A 72 8.60 -3.56 31.90
CA TYR A 72 9.14 -4.89 32.20
C TYR A 72 10.24 -5.28 31.19
N TYR A 73 11.47 -5.43 31.68
CA TYR A 73 12.68 -5.67 30.87
C TYR A 73 12.63 -6.94 30.00
N GLY A 74 11.79 -7.93 30.37
CA GLY A 74 11.60 -9.18 29.61
C GLY A 74 10.83 -9.00 28.29
N GLU A 75 10.04 -7.93 28.16
CA GLU A 75 9.18 -7.75 26.99
C GLU A 75 9.80 -6.90 25.88
N LEU A 76 10.96 -6.28 26.12
CA LEU A 76 11.75 -5.65 25.05
C LEU A 76 12.16 -6.67 23.98
N VAL A 77 12.47 -7.90 24.39
CA VAL A 77 12.77 -9.02 23.47
C VAL A 77 11.52 -9.45 22.70
N VAL A 78 10.36 -9.46 23.37
CA VAL A 78 9.06 -9.77 22.76
C VAL A 78 8.67 -8.71 21.73
N GLY A 79 8.89 -7.43 22.01
CA GLY A 79 8.68 -6.33 21.06
C GLY A 79 9.56 -6.46 19.81
N HIS A 80 10.85 -6.78 19.97
CA HIS A 80 11.74 -7.01 18.83
C HIS A 80 11.33 -8.24 18.00
N LEU A 81 10.94 -9.34 18.64
CA LEU A 81 10.42 -10.54 17.96
C LEU A 81 9.11 -10.25 17.22
N ALA A 82 8.20 -9.46 17.81
CA ALA A 82 6.95 -9.06 17.20
C ALA A 82 7.16 -8.19 15.94
N VAL A 83 8.13 -7.27 15.98
CA VAL A 83 8.51 -6.47 14.80
C VAL A 83 9.07 -7.35 13.68
N LEU A 84 9.97 -8.29 14.00
CA LEU A 84 10.50 -9.23 13.01
C LEU A 84 9.39 -10.09 12.40
N LEU A 85 8.48 -10.63 13.22
CA LEU A 85 7.30 -11.37 12.76
C LEU A 85 6.40 -10.51 11.85
N GLY A 86 6.15 -9.26 12.22
CA GLY A 86 5.37 -8.32 11.42
C GLY A 86 5.97 -8.08 10.04
N ILE A 87 7.30 -7.97 9.94
CA ILE A 87 8.02 -7.84 8.66
C ILE A 87 7.84 -9.11 7.81
N PHE A 88 8.00 -10.30 8.41
CA PHE A 88 7.82 -11.57 7.69
C PHE A 88 6.39 -11.76 7.17
N ILE A 89 5.37 -11.47 7.99
CA ILE A 89 3.97 -11.52 7.59
C ILE A 89 3.71 -10.57 6.42
N THR A 90 4.22 -9.33 6.52
CA THR A 90 4.06 -8.32 5.46
C THR A 90 4.71 -8.77 4.14
N ALA A 91 5.92 -9.31 4.20
CA ALA A 91 6.61 -9.87 3.03
C ALA A 91 5.85 -11.06 2.43
N GLY A 92 5.26 -11.92 3.26
CA GLY A 92 4.40 -13.03 2.83
C GLY A 92 3.14 -12.55 2.12
N VAL A 93 2.46 -11.55 2.66
CA VAL A 93 1.26 -10.93 2.06
C VAL A 93 1.57 -10.36 0.68
N PHE A 94 2.70 -9.64 0.52
CA PHE A 94 3.12 -9.10 -0.77
C PHE A 94 3.54 -10.18 -1.78
N LYS A 95 4.17 -11.27 -1.33
CA LYS A 95 4.47 -12.41 -2.23
C LYS A 95 3.20 -13.12 -2.68
N THR A 96 2.24 -13.30 -1.80
CA THR A 96 0.93 -13.88 -2.11
C THR A 96 0.13 -13.01 -3.08
N SER A 97 0.18 -11.67 -2.95
CA SER A 97 -0.54 -10.81 -3.89
C SER A 97 0.05 -10.83 -5.30
N GLN A 98 1.35 -11.07 -5.45
CA GLN A 98 1.99 -11.16 -6.77
C GLN A 98 1.67 -12.47 -7.53
N GLN A 99 1.15 -13.48 -6.84
CA GLN A 99 0.69 -14.71 -7.49
C GLN A 99 -0.67 -14.45 -8.14
N PRO A 100 -0.84 -14.68 -9.46
CA PRO A 100 -2.16 -14.63 -10.08
C PRO A 100 -3.01 -15.72 -9.43
N LEU A 101 -4.04 -15.31 -8.69
CA LEU A 101 -5.02 -16.21 -8.11
C LEU A 101 -5.79 -16.89 -9.25
N LYS A 102 -5.28 -18.03 -9.73
CA LYS A 102 -6.06 -18.93 -10.57
C LYS A 102 -7.23 -19.40 -9.73
N THR A 103 -8.38 -18.80 -9.97
CA THR A 103 -9.59 -19.11 -9.23
C THR A 103 -10.12 -20.43 -9.80
N TYR A 104 -10.86 -21.20 -9.01
CA TYR A 104 -11.55 -22.42 -9.47
C TYR A 104 -12.43 -22.20 -10.73
N ARG A 105 -12.81 -20.94 -10.99
CA ARG A 105 -13.56 -20.47 -12.17
C ARG A 105 -12.73 -20.44 -13.46
N ASP A 106 -11.41 -20.46 -13.37
CA ASP A 106 -10.47 -20.41 -14.52
C ASP A 106 -10.07 -21.81 -15.01
N HIS A 107 -10.65 -22.87 -14.46
CA HIS A 107 -10.49 -24.23 -14.95
C HIS A 107 -11.64 -24.54 -15.91
N PRO A 108 -11.41 -24.45 -17.24
CA PRO A 108 -12.40 -24.90 -18.21
C PRO A 108 -12.66 -26.39 -18.01
N ARG A 109 -13.90 -26.80 -18.22
CA ARG A 109 -14.26 -28.22 -18.30
C ARG A 109 -13.62 -28.81 -19.56
N GLU A 110 -13.52 -30.14 -19.68
CA GLU A 110 -12.89 -30.79 -20.86
C GLU A 110 -13.49 -30.36 -22.21
N ASP A 111 -14.72 -29.82 -22.20
CA ASP A 111 -15.41 -29.24 -23.35
C ASP A 111 -14.99 -27.80 -23.73
N GLY A 112 -14.07 -27.19 -22.97
CA GLY A 112 -13.60 -25.83 -23.20
C GLY A 112 -14.56 -24.72 -22.74
N THR A 113 -15.72 -25.07 -22.17
CA THR A 113 -16.69 -24.10 -21.66
C THR A 113 -16.34 -23.65 -20.23
N ALA A 114 -16.78 -22.44 -19.88
CA ALA A 114 -16.70 -21.98 -18.50
C ALA A 114 -17.69 -22.79 -17.65
N ARG A 115 -17.23 -23.37 -16.54
CA ARG A 115 -17.99 -24.32 -15.71
C ARG A 115 -19.35 -23.83 -15.16
N TYR A 116 -19.67 -22.53 -15.26
CA TYR A 116 -20.90 -21.92 -14.77
C TYR A 116 -21.74 -21.24 -15.86
N ASP A 117 -21.41 -21.49 -17.12
CA ASP A 117 -22.20 -21.11 -18.31
C ASP A 117 -23.62 -21.70 -18.24
N ASP A 118 -23.74 -22.90 -17.68
CA ASP A 118 -24.96 -23.71 -17.58
C ASP A 118 -26.02 -23.21 -16.58
N VAL A 119 -25.70 -22.25 -15.71
CA VAL A 119 -26.60 -21.78 -14.64
C VAL A 119 -27.58 -20.70 -15.11
N TRP A 120 -27.31 -20.06 -16.25
CA TRP A 120 -28.10 -18.91 -16.73
C TRP A 120 -28.95 -19.19 -17.98
N GLY A 121 -28.97 -20.42 -18.46
CA GLY A 121 -29.81 -20.85 -19.58
C GLY A 121 -29.29 -20.30 -20.92
N ALA A 122 -28.71 -21.20 -21.71
CA ALA A 122 -28.52 -21.00 -23.14
C ALA A 122 -29.88 -20.92 -23.88
#